data_AF-A0A6L6WYL9-F1
#
_entry.id   AF-A0A6L6WYL9-F1
#
_cell.length_a   1.000
_cell.length_b   1.000
_cell.length_c   1.000
_cell.angle_alpha   90.00
_cell.angle_beta   90.00
_cell.angle_gamma   90.00
#
_symmetry.space_group_name_H-M   'P 1'
#
loop_
_entity.id
_entity.type
_entity.pdbx_description
1 polymer ?
#
loop_
_entity_poly.entity_id
_entity_poly.type
_entity_poly.pdbx_seq_one_letter_code
_entity_poly.pdbx_strand_id
1 'polypeptide(L)'
;MRAATRSTRSRLRPARLAPRDVLGLGAVGLRARRARVVLSALGIAIGIATMVAVVGLSQSSKADLMARLDRLGTNLLTVEAGEDPLGGGLKLPKSAVAMVERIGPVQHATATGSVDARIRRSDVVPQERTAGVTAQAARTDLLAALNARVAEGTWLDGAGERLPVTVLGSVAARRLGVTEPGEKIMMDDRYVVVIGVLAPVELVPTLDRVALIGFPAAQKYFRFDGRPSMVFERSPDAAVEDVRAVLARTVSPGAEGSVKVSRPSDALAAKAATDKGLTTLMLGLGAVALLVGGVGVANTMVVSVLERRQEIGLRRAIGATRNAVRLQFLTESLLLSALGGATGAALGAAATFGFALVQGWTAVVPPWSVAAGFGATLLIGVLAGLYPAARAARLHPTVALNAT
;
A
#
# COMPACT_ATOMS: atom_id res chain seq x y z
N MET A 1 -66.91 0.61 -66.20
CA MET A 1 -66.10 1.77 -65.75
C MET A 1 -66.40 2.08 -64.28
N ARG A 2 -65.67 1.45 -63.35
CA ARG A 2 -65.63 1.84 -61.92
C ARG A 2 -64.23 1.52 -61.40
N ALA A 3 -63.36 2.52 -61.41
CA ALA A 3 -62.02 2.43 -60.86
C ALA A 3 -62.11 2.59 -59.33
N ALA A 4 -61.78 1.53 -58.60
CA ALA A 4 -61.60 1.56 -57.16
C ALA A 4 -60.19 2.11 -56.85
N THR A 5 -60.14 3.35 -56.36
CA THR A 5 -58.92 3.97 -55.84
C THR A 5 -58.51 3.29 -54.52
N ARG A 6 -57.53 2.39 -54.59
CA ARG A 6 -56.86 1.84 -53.40
C ARG A 6 -56.02 2.93 -52.74
N SER A 7 -56.53 3.45 -51.62
CA SER A 7 -55.78 4.28 -50.68
C SER A 7 -54.58 3.50 -50.11
N THR A 8 -53.38 3.93 -50.49
CA THR A 8 -52.11 3.45 -49.93
C THR A 8 -52.00 3.95 -48.49
N ARG A 9 -52.37 3.10 -47.51
CA ARG A 9 -52.11 3.38 -46.09
C ARG A 9 -50.59 3.52 -45.89
N SER A 10 -50.11 4.75 -45.74
CA SER A 10 -48.74 5.00 -45.32
C SER A 10 -48.53 4.34 -43.96
N ARG A 11 -47.60 3.38 -43.88
CA ARG A 11 -47.22 2.79 -42.59
C ARG A 11 -46.49 3.87 -41.80
N LEU A 12 -47.20 4.51 -40.86
CA LEU A 12 -46.62 5.47 -39.94
C LEU A 12 -45.42 4.82 -39.24
N ARG A 13 -44.20 5.29 -39.54
CA ARG A 13 -42.99 4.90 -38.83
C ARG A 13 -42.92 5.72 -37.55
N PRO A 14 -42.75 5.09 -36.37
CA PRO A 14 -42.62 5.85 -35.13
C PRO A 14 -41.38 6.75 -35.22
N ALA A 15 -41.56 8.03 -34.88
CA ALA A 15 -40.48 9.00 -34.83
C ALA A 15 -39.38 8.52 -33.85
N ARG A 16 -38.13 8.49 -34.31
CA ARG A 16 -36.96 8.22 -33.48
C ARG A 16 -36.41 9.56 -32.99
N LEU A 17 -36.27 9.72 -31.68
CA LEU A 17 -35.64 10.91 -31.09
C LEU A 17 -34.15 10.91 -31.42
N ALA A 18 -33.59 12.09 -31.72
CA ALA A 18 -32.14 12.20 -31.87
C ALA A 18 -31.45 11.98 -30.51
N PRO A 19 -30.21 11.46 -30.47
CA PRO A 19 -29.49 11.22 -29.21
C PRO A 19 -29.36 12.47 -28.33
N ARG A 20 -29.21 13.65 -28.95
CA ARG A 20 -29.17 14.94 -28.24
C ARG A 20 -30.49 15.27 -27.54
N ASP A 21 -31.62 14.96 -28.18
CA ASP A 21 -32.95 15.20 -27.60
C ASP A 21 -33.21 14.27 -26.42
N VAL A 22 -32.75 13.02 -26.51
CA VAL A 22 -32.86 12.03 -25.42
C VAL A 22 -32.05 12.47 -24.20
N LEU A 23 -30.82 12.97 -24.40
CA LEU A 23 -29.99 13.53 -23.33
C LEU A 23 -30.61 14.80 -22.73
N GLY A 24 -31.10 15.71 -23.57
CA GLY A 24 -31.80 16.92 -23.13
C GLY A 24 -33.03 16.60 -22.28
N LEU A 25 -33.86 15.66 -22.73
CA LEU A 25 -35.06 15.21 -22.01
C LEU A 25 -34.76 14.50 -20.68
N GLY A 26 -33.64 13.78 -20.59
CA GLY A 26 -33.19 13.13 -19.36
C GLY A 26 -32.66 14.14 -18.33
N ALA A 27 -31.94 15.17 -18.78
CA ALA A 27 -31.35 16.18 -17.90
C ALA A 27 -32.39 17.10 -17.21
N VAL A 28 -33.58 17.28 -17.80
CA VAL A 28 -34.67 18.10 -17.22
C VAL A 28 -35.14 17.55 -15.88
N GLY A 29 -35.26 16.22 -15.74
CA GLY A 29 -35.71 15.58 -14.50
C GLY A 29 -34.76 15.82 -13.33
N LEU A 30 -33.45 15.91 -13.60
CA LEU A 30 -32.41 16.16 -12.60
C LEU A 30 -32.49 17.57 -11.99
N ARG A 31 -32.91 18.58 -12.76
CA ARG A 31 -32.94 19.98 -12.31
C ARG A 31 -34.10 20.31 -11.39
N ALA A 32 -35.21 19.59 -11.52
CA ALA A 32 -36.42 19.85 -10.74
C ALA A 32 -36.27 19.48 -9.25
N ARG A 33 -35.38 18.53 -8.91
CA ARG A 33 -35.27 17.95 -7.54
C ARG A 33 -33.82 17.79 -7.08
N ARG A 34 -33.12 18.92 -6.99
CA ARG A 34 -31.68 18.99 -6.71
C ARG A 34 -31.25 18.22 -5.46
N ALA A 35 -31.97 18.35 -4.33
CA ALA A 35 -31.56 17.73 -3.07
C ALA A 35 -31.50 16.20 -3.14
N ARG A 36 -32.52 15.53 -3.69
CA ARG A 36 -32.55 14.06 -3.79
C ARG A 36 -31.55 13.54 -4.82
N VAL A 37 -31.43 14.23 -5.95
CA VAL A 37 -30.43 13.90 -6.98
C VAL A 37 -29.02 13.99 -6.40
N VAL A 38 -28.72 15.03 -5.62
CA VAL A 38 -27.44 15.18 -4.92
C VAL A 38 -27.22 14.07 -3.91
N LEU A 39 -28.19 13.76 -3.04
CA LEU A 39 -28.09 12.68 -2.05
C LEU A 39 -27.87 11.31 -2.70
N SER A 40 -28.60 10.99 -3.78
CA SER A 40 -28.44 9.74 -4.53
C SER A 40 -27.10 9.67 -5.26
N ALA A 41 -26.69 10.76 -5.91
CA ALA A 41 -25.40 10.84 -6.58
C ALA A 41 -24.23 10.78 -5.58
N LEU A 42 -24.39 11.32 -4.38
CA LEU A 42 -23.40 11.27 -3.31
C LEU A 42 -23.17 9.83 -2.84
N GLY A 43 -24.22 9.02 -2.68
CA GLY A 43 -24.07 7.60 -2.32
C GLY A 43 -23.24 6.82 -3.36
N ILE A 44 -23.52 7.04 -4.66
CA ILE A 44 -22.71 6.47 -5.75
C ILE A 44 -21.28 7.01 -5.69
N ALA A 45 -21.13 8.33 -5.56
CA ALA A 45 -19.83 8.99 -5.55
C ALA A 45 -18.94 8.48 -4.41
N ILE A 46 -19.49 8.31 -3.21
CA ILE A 46 -18.77 7.74 -2.06
C ILE A 46 -18.36 6.29 -2.35
N GLY A 47 -19.26 5.45 -2.86
CA GLY A 47 -18.93 4.05 -3.19
C GLY A 47 -17.77 3.93 -4.18
N ILE A 48 -17.79 4.74 -5.25
CA ILE A 48 -16.71 4.76 -6.24
C ILE A 48 -15.45 5.42 -5.70
N ALA A 49 -15.56 6.51 -4.95
CA ALA A 49 -14.41 7.17 -4.33
C ALA A 49 -13.67 6.17 -3.43
N THR A 50 -14.39 5.41 -2.61
CA THR A 50 -13.81 4.33 -1.79
C THR A 50 -13.14 3.27 -2.64
N MET A 51 -13.79 2.77 -3.69
CA MET A 51 -13.20 1.74 -4.55
C MET A 51 -11.91 2.21 -5.25
N VAL A 52 -11.95 3.40 -5.85
CA VAL A 52 -10.80 4.00 -6.55
C VAL A 52 -9.69 4.32 -5.56
N ALA A 53 -10.02 4.89 -4.39
CA ALA A 53 -9.04 5.22 -3.35
C ALA A 53 -8.37 3.97 -2.79
N VAL A 54 -9.13 2.92 -2.46
CA VAL A 54 -8.58 1.68 -1.90
C VAL A 54 -7.61 1.02 -2.89
N VAL A 55 -7.99 0.92 -4.17
CA VAL A 55 -7.10 0.35 -5.18
C VAL A 55 -5.90 1.26 -5.42
N GLY A 56 -6.11 2.57 -5.52
CA GLY A 56 -5.03 3.54 -5.72
C GLY A 56 -4.02 3.53 -4.57
N LEU A 57 -4.49 3.53 -3.32
CA LEU A 57 -3.66 3.44 -2.12
C LEU A 57 -2.86 2.13 -2.08
N SER A 58 -3.51 1.00 -2.37
CA SER A 58 -2.87 -0.31 -2.41
C SER A 58 -1.76 -0.35 -3.47
N GLN A 59 -2.00 0.21 -4.66
CA GLN A 59 -1.01 0.27 -5.73
C GLN A 59 0.11 1.28 -5.44
N SER A 60 -0.20 2.40 -4.78
CA SER A 60 0.79 3.39 -4.34
C SER A 60 1.72 2.80 -3.27
N SER A 61 1.15 2.11 -2.26
CA SER A 61 1.91 1.37 -1.24
C SER A 61 2.82 0.31 -1.87
N LYS A 62 2.28 -0.47 -2.81
CA LYS A 62 3.05 -1.49 -3.52
C LYS A 62 4.17 -0.88 -4.37
N ALA A 63 3.91 0.20 -5.08
CA ALA A 63 4.92 0.90 -5.88
C ALA A 63 6.04 1.47 -5.02
N ASP A 64 5.69 2.08 -3.88
CA ASP A 64 6.67 2.59 -2.90
C ASP A 64 7.52 1.45 -2.32
N LEU A 65 6.89 0.33 -1.94
CA LEU A 65 7.59 -0.84 -1.43
C LEU A 65 8.54 -1.47 -2.46
N MET A 66 8.12 -1.55 -3.74
CA MET A 66 8.99 -2.02 -4.81
C MET A 66 10.17 -1.08 -5.02
N ALA A 67 9.94 0.24 -5.04
CA ALA A 67 11.03 1.22 -5.12
C ALA A 67 12.01 1.12 -3.93
N ARG A 68 11.50 0.81 -2.72
CA ARG A 68 12.34 0.52 -1.56
C ARG A 68 13.16 -0.75 -1.74
N LEU A 69 12.56 -1.84 -2.23
CA LEU A 69 13.26 -3.09 -2.53
C LEU A 69 14.34 -2.88 -3.60
N ASP A 70 14.04 -2.14 -4.66
CA ASP A 70 14.99 -1.81 -5.72
C ASP A 70 16.19 -1.00 -5.18
N ARG A 71 15.95 -0.04 -4.29
CA ARG A 71 17.02 0.75 -3.65
C ARG A 71 17.85 -0.07 -2.67
N LEU A 72 17.22 -0.93 -1.89
CA LEU A 72 17.89 -1.73 -0.85
C LEU A 72 18.62 -2.94 -1.45
N GLY A 73 18.15 -3.44 -2.60
CA GLY A 73 18.59 -4.67 -3.25
C GLY A 73 17.99 -5.92 -2.60
N THR A 74 17.70 -6.92 -3.43
CA THR A 74 17.21 -8.24 -2.99
C THR A 74 18.32 -9.25 -2.71
N ASN A 75 19.57 -8.80 -2.82
CA ASN A 75 20.76 -9.63 -2.82
C ASN A 75 21.54 -9.65 -1.51
N LEU A 76 20.94 -9.24 -0.39
CA LEU A 76 21.55 -9.39 0.93
C LEU A 76 21.12 -10.71 1.56
N LEU A 77 22.07 -11.59 1.86
CA LEU A 77 21.84 -12.71 2.78
C LEU A 77 22.50 -12.46 4.13
N THR A 78 21.86 -12.94 5.17
CA THR A 78 22.35 -12.91 6.54
C THR A 78 22.51 -14.31 7.06
N VAL A 79 23.63 -14.56 7.73
CA VAL A 79 23.94 -15.80 8.39
C VAL A 79 24.10 -15.51 9.87
N GLU A 80 23.11 -15.90 10.66
CA GLU A 80 23.08 -15.70 12.11
C GLU A 80 23.43 -17.01 12.81
N ALA A 81 24.30 -16.96 13.81
CA ALA A 81 24.54 -18.13 14.64
C ALA A 81 23.26 -18.49 15.42
N GLY A 82 22.90 -19.76 15.42
CA GLY A 82 21.79 -20.28 16.20
C GLY A 82 22.10 -20.31 17.70
N GLU A 83 21.12 -20.77 18.47
CA GLU A 83 21.26 -21.02 19.89
C GLU A 83 21.58 -22.50 20.12
N ASP A 84 22.49 -22.77 21.06
CA ASP A 84 22.79 -24.12 21.52
C ASP A 84 21.55 -24.66 22.25
N PRO A 85 21.26 -25.99 22.24
CA PRO A 85 20.11 -26.55 22.96
C PRO A 85 20.13 -26.27 24.48
N LEU A 86 21.29 -25.89 25.02
CA LEU A 86 21.50 -25.47 26.41
C LEU A 86 21.37 -23.94 26.62
N GLY A 87 20.97 -23.17 25.60
CA GLY A 87 20.74 -21.73 25.65
C GLY A 87 22.00 -20.86 25.54
N GLY A 88 23.17 -21.46 25.23
CA GLY A 88 24.38 -20.70 24.90
C GLY A 88 24.33 -20.21 23.45
N GLY A 89 24.57 -18.93 23.19
CA GLY A 89 24.66 -18.45 21.80
C GLY A 89 25.84 -19.11 21.08
N LEU A 90 25.58 -19.86 19.99
CA LEU A 90 26.68 -20.29 19.14
C LEU A 90 27.37 -19.05 18.56
N LYS A 91 28.66 -19.16 18.30
CA LYS A 91 29.44 -18.12 17.63
C LYS A 91 30.03 -18.70 16.36
N LEU A 92 30.00 -17.90 15.30
CA LEU A 92 30.57 -18.30 14.02
C LEU A 92 32.10 -18.36 14.13
N PRO A 93 32.77 -19.19 13.32
CA PRO A 93 34.23 -19.20 13.28
C PRO A 93 34.78 -17.83 12.88
N LYS A 94 35.98 -17.46 13.36
CA LYS A 94 36.63 -16.18 13.00
C LYS A 94 36.85 -16.07 11.48
N SER A 95 37.02 -17.21 10.82
CA SER A 95 37.18 -17.32 9.37
C SER A 95 35.87 -17.22 8.59
N ALA A 96 34.70 -17.13 9.23
CA ALA A 96 33.40 -17.18 8.56
C ALA A 96 33.29 -16.18 7.39
N VAL A 97 33.68 -14.93 7.61
CA VAL A 97 33.67 -13.90 6.54
C VAL A 97 34.55 -14.33 5.36
N ALA A 98 35.79 -14.75 5.63
CA ALA A 98 36.73 -15.17 4.59
C ALA A 98 36.30 -16.47 3.88
N MET A 99 35.53 -17.33 4.55
CA MET A 99 34.94 -18.53 3.93
C MET A 99 33.80 -18.14 2.99
N VAL A 100 32.97 -17.18 3.38
CA VAL A 100 31.87 -16.66 2.54
C VAL A 100 32.40 -15.92 1.32
N GLU A 101 33.45 -15.10 1.47
CA GLU A 101 34.10 -14.41 0.33
C GLU A 101 34.70 -15.36 -0.71
N ARG A 102 34.96 -16.63 -0.35
CA ARG A 102 35.47 -17.65 -1.29
C ARG A 102 34.37 -18.32 -2.11
N ILE A 103 33.10 -18.06 -1.79
CA ILE A 103 31.99 -18.54 -2.61
C ILE A 103 31.99 -17.69 -3.89
N GLY A 104 32.22 -18.32 -5.05
CA GLY A 104 32.53 -17.61 -6.30
C GLY A 104 31.61 -16.43 -6.65
N PRO A 105 30.27 -16.55 -6.57
CA PRO A 105 29.36 -15.44 -6.85
C PRO A 105 29.30 -14.33 -5.78
N VAL A 106 29.85 -14.52 -4.58
CA VAL A 106 29.81 -13.49 -3.53
C VAL A 106 30.70 -12.31 -3.92
N GLN A 107 30.13 -11.11 -3.91
CA GLN A 107 30.84 -9.88 -4.25
C GLN A 107 31.45 -9.21 -3.02
N HIS A 108 30.78 -9.32 -1.87
CA HIS A 108 31.21 -8.68 -0.64
C HIS A 108 30.63 -9.42 0.57
N ALA A 109 31.44 -9.59 1.62
CA ALA A 109 30.95 -10.10 2.90
C ALA A 109 31.54 -9.29 4.08
N THR A 110 30.74 -9.16 5.13
CA THR A 110 31.10 -8.46 6.36
C THR A 110 30.42 -9.13 7.55
N ALA A 111 30.66 -8.64 8.76
CA ALA A 111 30.08 -9.21 9.96
C ALA A 111 29.91 -8.22 11.10
N THR A 112 28.97 -8.55 11.98
CA THR A 112 28.92 -8.05 13.35
C THR A 112 29.15 -9.16 14.36
N GLY A 113 29.60 -8.78 15.55
CA GLY A 113 29.83 -9.69 16.67
C GLY A 113 29.14 -9.17 17.92
N SER A 114 28.42 -10.04 18.62
CA SER A 114 27.85 -9.68 19.92
C SER A 114 28.97 -9.41 20.93
N VAL A 115 28.89 -8.26 21.59
CA VAL A 115 29.80 -7.88 22.67
C VAL A 115 28.99 -7.89 23.96
N ASP A 116 29.44 -8.68 24.93
CA ASP A 116 28.83 -8.73 26.26
C ASP A 116 29.27 -7.51 27.07
N ALA A 117 28.63 -6.37 26.77
CA ALA A 117 28.86 -5.12 27.45
C ALA A 117 27.53 -4.39 27.71
N ARG A 118 27.38 -3.87 28.93
CA ARG A 118 26.18 -3.15 29.37
C ARG A 118 26.25 -1.68 28.97
N ILE A 119 25.29 -1.24 28.17
CA ILE A 119 25.23 0.14 27.67
C ILE A 119 24.36 1.00 28.58
N ARG A 120 24.88 2.14 29.02
CA ARG A 120 24.20 3.09 29.89
C ARG A 120 24.50 4.51 29.47
N ARG A 121 23.63 5.45 29.86
CA ARG A 121 23.85 6.87 29.58
C ARG A 121 25.04 7.42 30.36
N SER A 122 25.17 7.07 31.64
CA SER A 122 26.26 7.50 32.52
C SER A 122 26.54 6.46 33.61
N ASP A 123 27.61 6.67 34.37
CA ASP A 123 27.95 5.90 35.57
C ASP A 123 26.86 5.93 36.66
N VAL A 124 26.08 7.02 36.74
CA VAL A 124 24.98 7.21 37.70
C VAL A 124 23.79 6.27 37.44
N VAL A 125 23.61 5.79 36.20
CA VAL A 125 22.52 4.87 35.86
C VAL A 125 22.84 3.47 36.40
N PRO A 126 21.96 2.82 37.20
CA PRO A 126 22.17 1.45 37.69
C PRO A 126 22.46 0.46 36.56
N GLN A 127 23.26 -0.57 36.86
CA GLN A 127 23.73 -1.53 35.86
C GLN A 127 22.61 -2.34 35.20
N GLU A 128 21.46 -2.46 35.87
CA GLU A 128 20.28 -3.19 35.41
C GLU A 128 19.47 -2.39 34.37
N ARG A 129 19.74 -1.08 34.22
CA ARG A 129 18.98 -0.18 33.33
C ARG A 129 19.77 0.18 32.08
N THR A 130 19.80 -0.75 31.11
CA THR A 130 20.55 -0.59 29.85
C THR A 130 19.77 0.08 28.70
N ALA A 131 18.58 0.62 28.98
CA ALA A 131 17.66 1.17 27.97
C ALA A 131 17.34 0.23 26.79
N GLY A 132 17.57 -1.09 26.95
CA GLY A 132 17.40 -2.07 25.89
C GLY A 132 18.31 -1.83 24.68
N VAL A 133 19.52 -1.31 24.92
CA VAL A 133 20.60 -1.14 23.93
C VAL A 133 21.66 -2.20 24.18
N THR A 134 22.11 -2.88 23.13
CA THR A 134 23.17 -3.89 23.20
C THR A 134 24.44 -3.44 22.49
N ALA A 135 25.59 -3.97 22.88
CA ALA A 135 26.86 -3.68 22.23
C ALA A 135 27.12 -4.68 21.09
N GLN A 136 27.56 -4.18 19.94
CA GLN A 136 28.04 -5.02 18.85
C GLN A 136 29.37 -4.52 18.32
N ALA A 137 30.27 -5.45 18.06
CA ALA A 137 31.44 -5.22 17.23
C ALA A 137 30.99 -5.15 15.77
N ALA A 138 31.52 -4.21 15.01
CA ALA A 138 31.27 -4.00 13.59
C ALA A 138 32.58 -3.81 12.84
N ARG A 139 32.64 -4.35 11.61
CA ARG A 139 33.71 -4.05 10.67
C ARG A 139 33.43 -2.71 9.96
N THR A 140 34.47 -2.07 9.45
CA THR A 140 34.37 -0.77 8.77
C THR A 140 33.58 -0.82 7.46
N ASP A 141 33.52 -1.99 6.81
CA ASP A 141 32.81 -2.26 5.56
C ASP A 141 31.30 -2.54 5.74
N LEU A 142 30.79 -2.59 6.98
CA LEU A 142 29.40 -2.96 7.29
C LEU A 142 28.36 -2.11 6.55
N LEU A 143 28.53 -0.79 6.50
CA LEU A 143 27.55 0.11 5.88
C LEU A 143 27.46 -0.11 4.36
N ALA A 144 28.57 -0.44 3.71
CA ALA A 144 28.60 -0.71 2.28
C ALA A 144 27.79 -1.97 1.94
N ALA A 145 27.93 -3.04 2.74
CA ALA A 145 27.12 -4.25 2.57
C ALA A 145 25.62 -3.99 2.80
N LEU A 146 25.27 -3.15 3.76
CA LEU A 146 23.87 -2.90 4.12
C LEU A 146 23.19 -1.79 3.31
N ASN A 147 23.93 -1.08 2.45
CA ASN A 147 23.49 0.20 1.87
C ASN A 147 22.97 1.17 2.94
N ALA A 148 23.58 1.15 4.12
CA ALA A 148 23.21 1.96 5.26
C ALA A 148 23.99 3.30 5.25
N ARG A 149 23.42 4.31 5.90
CA ARG A 149 24.00 5.66 5.96
C ARG A 149 24.04 6.19 7.37
N VAL A 150 25.02 7.02 7.66
CA VAL A 150 25.10 7.81 8.90
C VAL A 150 24.15 9.00 8.75
N ALA A 151 23.28 9.20 9.74
CA ALA A 151 22.40 10.38 9.79
C ALA A 151 23.15 11.60 10.30
N GLU A 152 23.95 11.42 11.35
CA GLU A 152 24.71 12.47 12.01
C GLU A 152 26.11 11.97 12.40
N GLY A 153 27.13 12.81 12.25
CA GLY A 153 28.52 12.46 12.58
C GLY A 153 29.20 11.61 11.51
N THR A 154 30.00 10.63 11.95
CA THR A 154 30.87 9.84 11.07
C THR A 154 30.80 8.35 11.37
N TRP A 155 31.09 7.53 10.37
CA TRP A 155 31.23 6.07 10.52
C TRP A 155 32.62 5.70 11.05
N LEU A 156 32.77 4.45 11.50
CA LEU A 156 34.06 3.88 11.91
C LEU A 156 35.02 3.83 10.71
N ASP A 157 36.09 4.62 10.77
CA ASP A 157 37.23 4.53 9.86
C ASP A 157 38.35 3.65 10.45
N GLY A 158 39.49 3.53 9.77
CA GLY A 158 40.60 2.69 10.25
C GLY A 158 41.20 3.11 11.59
N ALA A 159 41.04 4.38 12.00
CA ALA A 159 41.45 4.86 13.32
C ALA A 159 40.35 4.57 14.36
N GLY A 160 39.10 4.92 14.03
CA GLY A 160 37.92 4.69 14.86
C GLY A 160 37.70 3.22 15.19
N GLU A 161 38.05 2.30 14.30
CA GLU A 161 37.93 0.86 14.55
C GLU A 161 38.80 0.36 15.72
N ARG A 162 39.84 1.12 16.10
CA ARG A 162 40.82 0.77 17.14
C ARG A 162 40.69 1.60 18.42
N LEU A 163 39.88 2.66 18.38
CA LEU A 163 39.65 3.57 19.50
C LEU A 163 38.37 3.21 20.26
N PRO A 164 38.23 3.59 21.54
CA PRO A 164 37.00 3.40 22.31
C PRO A 164 35.95 4.46 21.89
N VAL A 165 35.51 4.37 20.64
CA VAL A 165 34.45 5.17 20.03
C VAL A 165 33.31 4.27 19.59
N THR A 166 32.10 4.82 19.47
CA THR A 166 30.93 4.07 19.05
C THR A 166 30.07 4.85 18.06
N VAL A 167 29.40 4.12 17.18
CA VAL A 167 28.31 4.63 16.36
C VAL A 167 27.01 4.01 16.86
N LEU A 168 26.02 4.84 17.16
CA LEU A 168 24.73 4.37 17.68
C LEU A 168 23.74 4.09 16.57
N GLY A 169 22.95 3.03 16.72
CA GLY A 169 21.71 2.87 15.95
C GLY A 169 20.71 3.99 16.27
N SER A 170 19.79 4.24 15.33
CA SER A 170 18.84 5.36 15.42
C SER A 170 17.95 5.31 16.67
N VAL A 171 17.53 4.11 17.11
CA VAL A 171 16.73 3.90 18.33
C VAL A 171 17.62 3.95 19.56
N ALA A 172 18.84 3.43 19.49
CA ALA A 172 19.80 3.47 20.59
C ALA A 172 20.12 4.91 21.01
N ALA A 173 20.41 5.79 20.04
CA ALA A 173 20.64 7.22 20.30
C ALA A 173 19.46 7.88 21.03
N ARG A 174 18.23 7.69 20.52
CA ARG A 174 17.02 8.24 21.15
C ARG A 174 16.78 7.72 22.56
N ARG A 175 16.98 6.41 22.79
CA ARG A 175 16.76 5.79 24.10
C ARG A 175 17.79 6.19 25.14
N LEU A 176 19.03 6.43 24.71
CA LEU A 176 20.09 6.95 25.57
C LEU A 176 20.01 8.48 25.73
N GLY A 177 19.17 9.16 24.95
CA GLY A 177 19.06 10.62 24.95
C GLY A 177 20.32 11.29 24.41
N VAL A 178 21.00 10.65 23.46
CA VAL A 178 22.12 11.23 22.71
C VAL A 178 21.54 12.01 21.54
N THR A 179 21.84 13.31 21.49
CA THR A 179 21.30 14.23 20.49
C THR A 179 22.36 14.67 19.48
N GLU A 180 23.64 14.63 19.85
CA GLU A 180 24.73 15.06 18.97
C GLU A 180 25.96 14.12 19.08
N PRO A 181 26.73 13.97 17.99
CA PRO A 181 28.05 13.35 18.06
C PRO A 181 29.01 14.12 19.00
N GLY A 182 29.88 13.40 19.68
CA GLY A 182 30.83 13.93 20.68
C GLY A 182 30.41 13.66 22.13
N GLU A 183 29.13 13.35 22.34
CA GLU A 183 28.64 12.93 23.64
C GLU A 183 29.22 11.58 24.08
N LYS A 184 29.27 11.36 25.40
CA LYS A 184 29.79 10.11 25.98
C LYS A 184 28.64 9.23 26.43
N ILE A 185 28.83 7.93 26.25
CA ILE A 185 28.02 6.90 26.89
C ILE A 185 28.92 6.01 27.72
N MET A 186 28.32 5.32 28.68
CA MET A 186 29.02 4.35 29.50
C MET A 186 28.79 2.95 28.92
N MET A 187 29.88 2.25 28.65
CA MET A 187 29.87 0.86 28.22
C MET A 187 30.65 0.03 29.22
N ASP A 188 29.94 -0.83 29.94
CA ASP A 188 30.38 -1.42 31.22
C ASP A 188 30.90 -0.35 32.18
N ASP A 189 32.22 -0.27 32.36
CA ASP A 189 32.92 0.63 33.28
C ASP A 189 33.80 1.66 32.53
N ARG A 190 33.60 1.82 31.22
CA ARG A 190 34.38 2.74 30.37
C ARG A 190 33.50 3.74 29.63
N TYR A 191 33.91 5.00 29.65
CA TYR A 191 33.36 6.02 28.78
C TYR A 191 33.79 5.82 27.32
N VAL A 192 32.80 5.76 26.44
CA VAL A 192 32.97 5.63 24.99
C VAL A 192 32.35 6.87 24.33
N VAL A 193 33.05 7.47 23.39
CA VAL A 193 32.57 8.67 22.68
C VAL A 193 31.70 8.25 21.51
N VAL A 194 30.50 8.81 21.41
CA VAL A 194 29.61 8.62 20.26
C VAL A 194 30.11 9.49 19.12
N ILE A 195 30.59 8.89 18.04
CA ILE A 195 31.12 9.64 16.87
C ILE A 195 30.11 9.76 15.72
N GLY A 196 29.00 9.03 15.81
CA GLY A 196 27.92 9.13 14.85
C GLY A 196 26.66 8.37 15.26
N VAL A 197 25.57 8.67 14.55
CA VAL A 197 24.27 8.02 14.68
C VAL A 197 23.83 7.53 13.30
N LEU A 198 23.49 6.26 13.19
CA LEU A 198 22.98 5.68 11.94
C LEU A 198 21.58 6.18 11.63
N ALA A 199 21.30 6.39 10.34
CA ALA A 199 19.93 6.41 9.87
C ALA A 199 19.30 5.01 10.04
N PRO A 200 17.95 4.91 10.12
CA PRO A 200 17.27 3.63 10.25
C PRO A 200 17.74 2.59 9.22
N VAL A 201 18.16 1.42 9.69
CA VAL A 201 18.67 0.34 8.82
C VAL A 201 17.53 -0.59 8.42
N GLU A 202 16.88 -0.29 7.29
CA GLU A 202 15.63 -0.94 6.89
C GLU A 202 15.73 -2.47 6.69
N LEU A 203 16.84 -2.97 6.12
CA LEU A 203 17.04 -4.41 5.93
C LEU A 203 17.36 -5.13 7.25
N VAL A 204 17.92 -4.46 8.24
CA VAL A 204 18.37 -5.10 9.50
C VAL A 204 17.98 -4.21 10.70
N PRO A 205 16.67 -4.14 11.05
CA PRO A 205 16.18 -3.21 12.07
C PRO A 205 16.75 -3.47 13.48
N THR A 206 17.36 -4.64 13.72
CA THR A 206 18.05 -4.93 14.97
C THR A 206 19.23 -3.98 15.19
N LEU A 207 19.90 -3.52 14.13
CA LEU A 207 21.01 -2.56 14.21
C LEU A 207 20.58 -1.16 14.66
N ASP A 208 19.28 -0.83 14.64
CA ASP A 208 18.81 0.44 15.19
C ASP A 208 18.94 0.53 16.71
N ARG A 209 19.06 -0.62 17.39
CA ARG A 209 19.07 -0.72 18.87
C ARG A 209 20.44 -1.07 19.44
N VAL A 210 21.50 -0.98 18.65
CA VAL A 210 22.85 -1.37 19.09
C VAL A 210 23.80 -0.18 19.16
N ALA A 211 24.82 -0.31 19.99
CA ALA A 211 26.02 0.52 19.99
C ALA A 211 27.13 -0.23 19.25
N LEU A 212 27.56 0.29 18.10
CA LEU A 212 28.53 -0.33 17.22
C LEU A 212 29.93 0.16 17.57
N ILE A 213 30.87 -0.76 17.76
CA ILE A 213 32.30 -0.46 17.99
C ILE A 213 33.13 -1.26 17.00
N GLY A 214 34.30 -0.77 16.62
CA GLY A 214 35.23 -1.52 15.79
C GLY A 214 35.62 -2.89 16.36
N PHE A 215 35.85 -3.89 15.49
CA PHE A 215 36.30 -5.23 15.91
C PHE A 215 37.59 -5.19 16.77
N PRO A 216 38.67 -4.49 16.37
CA PRO A 216 39.88 -4.36 17.17
C PRO A 216 39.64 -3.67 18.52
N ALA A 217 38.85 -2.60 18.55
CA ALA A 217 38.50 -1.91 19.80
C ALA A 217 37.69 -2.82 20.74
N ALA A 218 36.72 -3.57 20.21
CA ALA A 218 35.95 -4.53 20.99
C ALA A 218 36.84 -5.62 21.61
N GLN A 219 37.81 -6.15 20.86
CA GLN A 219 38.76 -7.14 21.39
C GLN A 219 39.65 -6.56 22.49
N LYS A 220 40.16 -5.34 22.28
CA LYS A 220 41.08 -4.68 23.20
C LYS A 220 40.42 -4.21 24.50
N TYR A 221 39.20 -3.68 24.42
CA TYR A 221 38.57 -2.97 25.53
C TYR A 221 37.39 -3.73 26.17
N PHE A 222 36.73 -4.63 25.45
CA PHE A 222 35.45 -5.24 25.86
C PHE A 222 35.45 -6.77 25.80
N ARG A 223 36.63 -7.40 25.87
CA ARG A 223 36.79 -8.88 25.93
C ARG A 223 36.09 -9.62 24.78
N PHE A 224 35.88 -8.97 23.64
CA PHE A 224 35.33 -9.62 22.46
C PHE A 224 36.31 -10.68 21.96
N ASP A 225 35.83 -11.90 21.72
CA ASP A 225 36.66 -13.03 21.31
C ASP A 225 37.04 -12.98 19.82
N GLY A 226 36.52 -12.01 19.06
CA GLY A 226 36.76 -11.84 17.63
C GLY A 226 35.88 -12.73 16.75
N ARG A 227 34.92 -13.46 17.33
CA ARG A 227 34.01 -14.33 16.57
C ARG A 227 32.74 -13.58 16.19
N PRO A 228 32.34 -13.59 14.91
CA PRO A 228 31.11 -12.94 14.51
C PRO A 228 29.88 -13.69 15.02
N SER A 229 28.82 -12.95 15.31
CA SER A 229 27.48 -13.49 15.61
C SER A 229 26.58 -13.47 14.38
N MET A 230 26.83 -12.52 13.46
CA MET A 230 26.08 -12.37 12.23
C MET A 230 27.02 -12.02 11.08
N VAL A 231 26.93 -12.76 9.97
CA VAL A 231 27.64 -12.46 8.72
C VAL A 231 26.62 -11.94 7.71
N PHE A 232 27.01 -10.93 6.95
CA PHE A 232 26.24 -10.33 5.88
C PHE A 232 26.98 -10.57 4.58
N GLU A 233 26.28 -10.95 3.51
CA GLU A 233 26.87 -11.10 2.19
C GLU A 233 26.00 -10.46 1.11
N ARG A 234 26.65 -9.96 0.07
CA ARG A 234 26.03 -9.51 -1.18
C ARG A 234 26.53 -10.36 -2.34
N SER A 235 25.59 -10.90 -3.11
CA SER A 235 25.81 -11.65 -4.35
C SER A 235 24.99 -11.04 -5.50
N PRO A 236 25.18 -11.42 -6.78
CA PRO A 236 24.28 -11.01 -7.85
C PRO A 236 22.87 -11.60 -7.63
N ASP A 237 21.80 -10.85 -7.96
CA ASP A 237 20.41 -11.31 -7.79
C ASP A 237 20.15 -12.70 -8.39
N ALA A 238 20.79 -13.01 -9.53
CA ALA A 238 20.65 -14.30 -10.22
C ALA A 238 21.28 -15.48 -9.46
N ALA A 239 22.24 -15.24 -8.56
CA ALA A 239 23.00 -16.27 -7.86
C ALA A 239 22.62 -16.40 -6.37
N VAL A 240 21.70 -15.56 -5.87
CA VAL A 240 21.41 -15.49 -4.42
C VAL A 240 20.90 -16.84 -3.88
N GLU A 241 20.05 -17.56 -4.61
CA GLU A 241 19.57 -18.87 -4.17
C GLU A 241 20.67 -19.94 -4.17
N ASP A 242 21.58 -19.89 -5.14
CA ASP A 242 22.72 -20.81 -5.21
C ASP A 242 23.68 -20.56 -4.03
N VAL A 243 23.96 -19.29 -3.72
CA VAL A 243 24.76 -18.88 -2.55
C VAL A 243 24.05 -19.29 -1.26
N ARG A 244 22.74 -19.05 -1.14
CA ARG A 244 21.92 -19.47 0.01
C ARG A 244 22.04 -20.96 0.30
N ALA A 245 22.05 -21.79 -0.74
CA ALA A 245 22.11 -23.26 -0.61
C ALA A 245 23.43 -23.78 -0.01
N VAL A 246 24.51 -23.01 -0.13
CA VAL A 246 25.86 -23.41 0.35
C VAL A 246 26.34 -22.60 1.56
N LEU A 247 25.71 -21.48 1.90
CA LEU A 247 26.14 -20.58 2.98
C LEU A 247 26.23 -21.27 4.35
N ALA A 248 25.20 -22.01 4.76
CA ALA A 248 25.18 -22.69 6.06
C ALA A 248 26.33 -23.70 6.19
N ARG A 249 26.52 -24.52 5.14
CA ARG A 249 27.62 -25.49 5.00
C ARG A 249 29.00 -24.86 5.02
N THR A 250 29.12 -23.69 4.41
CA THR A 250 30.38 -22.96 4.32
C THR A 250 30.75 -22.33 5.65
N VAL A 251 29.79 -21.72 6.36
CA VAL A 251 30.06 -21.02 7.61
C VAL A 251 30.17 -21.97 8.80
N SER A 252 29.42 -23.08 8.81
CA SER A 252 29.41 -24.08 9.89
C SER A 252 29.47 -25.51 9.34
N PRO A 253 30.65 -25.98 8.88
CA PRO A 253 30.80 -27.33 8.35
C PRO A 253 30.47 -28.39 9.41
N GLY A 254 29.54 -29.30 9.12
CA GLY A 254 29.11 -30.36 10.03
C GLY A 254 28.09 -29.95 11.09
N ALA A 255 27.75 -28.65 11.19
CA ALA A 255 26.72 -28.13 12.09
C ALA A 255 25.81 -27.12 11.35
N GLU A 256 25.32 -27.51 10.18
CA GLU A 256 24.49 -26.67 9.31
C GLU A 256 23.21 -26.18 10.01
N GLY A 257 22.61 -27.05 10.84
CA GLY A 257 21.37 -26.74 11.57
C GLY A 257 21.54 -25.76 12.73
N SER A 258 22.78 -25.44 13.12
CA SER A 258 23.09 -24.49 14.20
C SER A 258 23.22 -23.05 13.71
N VAL A 259 22.84 -22.78 12.45
CA VAL A 259 22.98 -21.47 11.81
C VAL A 259 21.72 -21.17 11.01
N LYS A 260 21.26 -19.93 11.09
CA LYS A 260 20.08 -19.46 10.37
C LYS A 260 20.50 -18.57 9.20
N VAL A 261 20.17 -19.03 7.99
CA VAL A 261 20.35 -18.23 6.77
C VAL A 261 19.02 -17.59 6.38
N SER A 262 18.99 -16.27 6.26
CA SER A 262 17.80 -15.52 5.84
C SER A 262 18.12 -14.44 4.83
N ARG A 263 17.12 -14.08 4.02
CA ARG A 263 17.16 -12.91 3.13
C ARG A 263 16.23 -11.84 3.71
N PRO A 264 16.74 -10.71 4.22
CA PRO A 264 15.87 -9.73 4.88
C PRO A 264 14.81 -9.09 3.97
N SER A 265 15.05 -9.02 2.66
CA SER A 265 14.06 -8.55 1.69
C SER A 265 12.83 -9.46 1.56
N ASP A 266 12.91 -10.74 1.95
CA ASP A 266 11.76 -11.66 1.95
C ASP A 266 10.66 -11.16 2.90
N ALA A 267 11.02 -10.55 4.03
CA ALA A 267 10.05 -9.99 4.98
C ALA A 267 9.28 -8.79 4.40
N LEU A 268 9.99 -7.94 3.66
CA LEU A 268 9.40 -6.82 2.92
C LEU A 268 8.49 -7.33 1.80
N ALA A 269 8.90 -8.35 1.06
CA ALA A 269 8.09 -8.99 0.02
C ALA A 269 6.84 -9.67 0.60
N ALA A 270 6.94 -10.33 1.75
CA ALA A 270 5.81 -10.95 2.45
C ALA A 270 4.77 -9.91 2.92
N LYS A 271 5.24 -8.74 3.38
CA LYS A 271 4.37 -7.61 3.71
C LYS A 271 3.59 -7.14 2.46
N ALA A 272 4.26 -7.03 1.32
CA ALA A 272 3.63 -6.71 0.04
C ALA A 272 2.51 -7.71 -0.33
N ALA A 273 2.71 -8.99 -0.04
CA ALA A 273 1.76 -10.04 -0.36
C ALA A 273 0.51 -10.00 0.54
N THR A 274 0.67 -9.60 1.81
CA THR A 274 -0.40 -9.57 2.82
C THR A 274 -1.42 -8.45 2.55
N ASP A 275 -1.01 -7.36 1.90
CA ASP A 275 -1.88 -6.22 1.55
C ASP A 275 -3.09 -6.59 0.66
N LYS A 276 -3.07 -7.76 0.01
CA LYS A 276 -4.17 -8.27 -0.81
C LYS A 276 -5.45 -8.55 0.00
N GLY A 277 -5.32 -9.06 1.21
CA GLY A 277 -6.47 -9.39 2.07
C GLY A 277 -7.25 -8.14 2.49
N LEU A 278 -6.53 -7.12 2.97
CA LEU A 278 -7.12 -5.84 3.37
C LEU A 278 -7.77 -5.12 2.18
N THR A 279 -7.10 -5.13 1.02
CA THR A 279 -7.65 -4.56 -0.22
C THR A 279 -9.00 -5.21 -0.58
N THR A 280 -9.12 -6.52 -0.43
CA THR A 280 -10.36 -7.26 -0.74
C THR A 280 -11.51 -6.87 0.20
N LEU A 281 -11.24 -6.78 1.51
CA LEU A 281 -12.24 -6.36 2.50
C LEU A 281 -12.75 -4.93 2.21
N MET A 282 -11.83 -4.02 1.92
CA MET A 282 -12.15 -2.62 1.64
C MET A 282 -12.90 -2.46 0.30
N LEU A 283 -12.56 -3.25 -0.72
CA LEU A 283 -13.35 -3.34 -1.96
C LEU A 283 -14.76 -3.85 -1.71
N GLY A 284 -14.93 -4.84 -0.83
CA GLY A 284 -16.24 -5.32 -0.38
C GLY A 284 -17.08 -4.21 0.26
N LEU A 285 -16.47 -3.40 1.13
CA LEU A 285 -17.13 -2.24 1.73
C LEU A 285 -17.53 -1.19 0.67
N GLY A 286 -16.64 -0.91 -0.29
CA GLY A 286 -16.93 -0.05 -1.44
C GLY A 286 -18.11 -0.55 -2.28
N ALA A 287 -18.18 -1.87 -2.53
CA ALA A 287 -19.29 -2.50 -3.23
C ALA A 287 -20.62 -2.37 -2.48
N VAL A 288 -20.62 -2.56 -1.15
CA VAL A 288 -21.82 -2.35 -0.32
C VAL A 288 -22.27 -0.89 -0.34
N ALA A 289 -21.34 0.07 -0.19
CA ALA A 289 -21.65 1.49 -0.29
C ALA A 289 -22.26 1.85 -1.66
N LEU A 290 -21.73 1.26 -2.73
CA LEU A 290 -22.22 1.44 -4.08
C LEU A 290 -23.63 0.85 -4.27
N LEU A 291 -23.91 -0.32 -3.67
CA LEU A 291 -25.25 -0.92 -3.65
C LEU A 291 -26.26 -0.02 -2.92
N VAL A 292 -25.91 0.52 -1.75
CA VAL A 292 -26.76 1.46 -1.00
C VAL A 292 -27.03 2.72 -1.85
N GLY A 293 -26.00 3.25 -2.52
CA GLY A 293 -26.14 4.34 -3.48
C GLY A 293 -27.13 3.99 -4.61
N GLY A 294 -27.01 2.79 -5.18
CA GLY A 294 -27.91 2.26 -6.22
C GLY A 294 -29.36 2.15 -5.77
N VAL A 295 -29.61 1.66 -4.55
CA VAL A 295 -30.96 1.62 -3.94
C VAL A 295 -31.50 3.04 -3.77
N GLY A 296 -30.65 3.98 -3.35
CA GLY A 296 -31.00 5.40 -3.28
C GLY A 296 -31.44 5.97 -4.64
N VAL A 297 -30.72 5.63 -5.72
CA VAL A 297 -31.11 6.02 -7.09
C VAL A 297 -32.45 5.41 -7.48
N ALA A 298 -32.64 4.11 -7.25
CA ALA A 298 -33.89 3.42 -7.57
C ALA A 298 -35.08 4.07 -6.86
N ASN A 299 -34.94 4.38 -5.57
CA ASN A 299 -35.98 5.03 -4.79
C ASN A 299 -36.32 6.43 -5.33
N THR A 300 -35.30 7.26 -5.58
CA THR A 300 -35.49 8.59 -6.18
C THR A 300 -36.20 8.49 -7.53
N MET A 301 -35.85 7.49 -8.35
CA MET A 301 -36.49 7.27 -9.65
C MET A 301 -37.94 6.79 -9.52
N VAL A 302 -38.27 5.89 -8.59
CA VAL A 302 -39.66 5.48 -8.35
C VAL A 302 -40.52 6.67 -7.97
N VAL A 303 -40.03 7.51 -7.05
CA VAL A 303 -40.78 8.68 -6.59
C VAL A 303 -40.94 9.71 -7.71
N SER A 304 -39.88 9.96 -8.50
CA SER A 304 -39.94 10.84 -9.68
C SER A 304 -41.02 10.41 -10.68
N VAL A 305 -41.17 9.10 -10.92
CA VAL A 305 -42.23 8.56 -11.80
C VAL A 305 -43.63 8.80 -11.22
N LEU A 306 -43.81 8.66 -9.90
CA LEU A 306 -45.10 8.89 -9.24
C LEU A 306 -45.50 10.36 -9.28
N GLU A 307 -44.55 11.27 -9.07
CA GLU A 307 -44.78 12.72 -9.06
C GLU A 307 -45.04 13.27 -10.48
N ARG A 308 -44.47 12.63 -11.51
CA ARG A 308 -44.65 13.02 -12.92
C ARG A 308 -45.71 12.19 -13.64
N ARG A 309 -46.58 11.51 -12.89
CA ARG A 309 -47.57 10.59 -13.45
C ARG A 309 -48.49 11.26 -14.48
N GLN A 310 -49.00 12.45 -14.18
CA GLN A 310 -49.87 13.22 -15.09
C GLN A 310 -49.12 13.65 -16.38
N GLU A 311 -47.87 14.11 -16.27
CA GLU A 311 -47.03 14.45 -17.43
C GLU A 311 -46.80 13.24 -18.36
N ILE A 312 -46.47 12.08 -17.76
CA ILE A 312 -46.24 10.83 -18.49
C ILE A 312 -47.53 10.40 -19.20
N GLY A 313 -48.68 10.52 -18.51
CA GLY A 313 -50.01 10.26 -19.05
C GLY A 313 -50.33 11.11 -20.26
N LEU A 314 -50.10 12.42 -20.17
CA LEU A 314 -50.30 13.37 -21.26
C LEU A 314 -49.40 13.04 -22.46
N ARG A 315 -48.10 12.80 -22.24
CA ARG A 315 -47.15 12.39 -23.29
C ARG A 315 -47.59 11.12 -24.01
N ARG A 316 -48.12 10.14 -23.26
CA ARG A 316 -48.64 8.88 -23.81
C ARG A 316 -49.96 9.09 -24.58
N ALA A 317 -50.81 10.02 -24.15
CA ALA A 317 -52.06 10.37 -24.84
C ALA A 317 -51.81 11.03 -26.19
N ILE A 318 -50.79 11.89 -26.30
CA ILE A 318 -50.38 12.55 -27.55
C ILE A 318 -49.51 11.66 -28.47
N GLY A 319 -49.35 10.37 -28.13
CA GLY A 319 -48.72 9.37 -29.02
C GLY A 319 -47.30 8.93 -28.68
N ALA A 320 -46.70 9.34 -27.55
CA ALA A 320 -45.38 8.86 -27.16
C ALA A 320 -45.37 7.32 -26.96
N THR A 321 -44.38 6.63 -27.54
CA THR A 321 -44.28 5.17 -27.40
C THR A 321 -43.82 4.77 -25.99
N ARG A 322 -44.15 3.53 -25.56
CA ARG A 322 -43.65 2.98 -24.29
C ARG A 322 -42.12 3.00 -24.22
N ASN A 323 -41.46 2.72 -25.34
CA ASN A 323 -40.01 2.73 -25.44
C ASN A 323 -39.42 4.15 -25.31
N ALA A 324 -40.10 5.18 -25.82
CA ALA A 324 -39.66 6.57 -25.62
C ALA A 324 -39.66 6.96 -24.13
N VAL A 325 -40.71 6.57 -23.39
CA VAL A 325 -40.77 6.79 -21.93
C VAL A 325 -39.71 5.97 -21.19
N ARG A 326 -39.49 4.69 -21.56
CA ARG A 326 -38.42 3.87 -20.97
C ARG A 326 -37.05 4.50 -21.17
N LEU A 327 -36.75 4.91 -22.39
CA LEU A 327 -35.45 5.47 -22.76
C LEU A 327 -35.20 6.80 -22.04
N GLN A 328 -36.23 7.63 -21.85
CA GLN A 328 -36.11 8.85 -21.07
C GLN A 328 -35.65 8.56 -19.64
N PHE A 329 -36.38 7.71 -18.90
CA PHE A 329 -36.06 7.42 -17.50
C PHE A 329 -34.75 6.64 -17.34
N LEU A 330 -34.44 5.72 -18.28
CA LEU A 330 -33.15 5.02 -18.27
C LEU A 330 -31.99 5.99 -18.55
N THR A 331 -32.17 6.96 -19.46
CA THR A 331 -31.14 7.98 -19.71
C THR A 331 -30.95 8.87 -18.49
N GLU A 332 -32.03 9.22 -17.79
CA GLU A 332 -31.98 10.00 -16.55
C GLU A 332 -31.18 9.27 -15.46
N SER A 333 -31.41 7.96 -15.26
CA SER A 333 -30.65 7.17 -14.28
C SER A 333 -29.18 6.99 -14.69
N LEU A 334 -28.91 6.79 -15.98
CA LEU A 334 -27.55 6.71 -16.52
C LEU A 334 -26.80 8.03 -16.36
N LEU A 335 -27.42 9.16 -16.64
CA LEU A 335 -26.82 10.49 -16.45
C LEU A 335 -26.47 10.74 -14.97
N LEU A 336 -27.38 10.41 -14.06
CA LEU A 336 -27.15 10.54 -12.62
C LEU A 336 -25.99 9.64 -12.17
N SER A 337 -25.94 8.41 -12.67
CA SER A 337 -24.89 7.44 -12.32
C SER A 337 -23.53 7.78 -12.96
N ALA A 338 -23.53 8.36 -14.16
CA ALA A 338 -22.33 8.88 -14.80
C ALA A 338 -21.77 10.09 -14.04
N LEU A 339 -22.63 11.02 -13.61
CA LEU A 339 -22.21 12.16 -12.78
C LEU A 339 -21.68 11.71 -11.41
N GLY A 340 -22.41 10.81 -10.73
CA GLY A 340 -21.95 10.24 -9.46
C GLY A 340 -20.64 9.48 -9.62
N GLY A 341 -20.51 8.67 -10.68
CA GLY A 341 -19.30 7.90 -10.97
C GLY A 341 -18.10 8.77 -11.32
N ALA A 342 -18.28 9.79 -12.16
CA ALA A 342 -17.21 10.74 -12.49
C ALA A 342 -16.76 11.53 -11.25
N THR A 343 -17.72 12.01 -10.45
CA THR A 343 -17.44 12.74 -9.20
C THR A 343 -16.73 11.84 -8.19
N GLY A 344 -17.21 10.61 -8.01
CA GLY A 344 -16.58 9.63 -7.13
C GLY A 344 -15.18 9.25 -7.59
N ALA A 345 -14.96 9.03 -8.89
CA ALA A 345 -13.63 8.74 -9.43
C ALA A 345 -12.66 9.90 -9.19
N ALA A 346 -13.10 11.14 -9.43
CA ALA A 346 -12.30 12.33 -9.16
C ALA A 346 -11.95 12.46 -7.67
N LEU A 347 -12.93 12.27 -6.77
CA LEU A 347 -12.71 12.29 -5.32
C LEU A 347 -11.79 11.17 -4.85
N GLY A 348 -11.97 9.95 -5.36
CA GLY A 348 -11.12 8.81 -5.02
C GLY A 348 -9.67 8.97 -5.50
N ALA A 349 -9.49 9.54 -6.71
CA ALA A 349 -8.17 9.90 -7.20
C ALA A 349 -7.55 10.99 -6.31
N ALA A 350 -8.27 12.08 -6.03
CA ALA A 350 -7.80 13.16 -5.17
C ALA A 350 -7.43 12.66 -3.76
N ALA A 351 -8.23 11.77 -3.17
CA ALA A 351 -7.93 11.15 -1.89
C ALA A 351 -6.66 10.28 -1.96
N THR A 352 -6.47 9.52 -3.04
CA THR A 352 -5.25 8.72 -3.26
C THR A 352 -4.02 9.63 -3.33
N PHE A 353 -4.05 10.68 -4.16
CA PHE A 353 -2.96 11.63 -4.29
C PHE A 353 -2.67 12.35 -2.97
N GLY A 354 -3.70 12.87 -2.30
CA GLY A 354 -3.54 13.56 -1.02
C GLY A 354 -2.93 12.68 0.05
N PHE A 355 -3.40 11.43 0.18
CA PHE A 355 -2.84 10.51 1.16
C PHE A 355 -1.41 10.07 0.79
N ALA A 356 -1.15 9.78 -0.49
CA ALA A 356 0.19 9.43 -0.95
C ALA A 356 1.19 10.55 -0.68
N LEU A 357 0.81 11.81 -0.90
CA LEU A 357 1.64 12.97 -0.58
C LEU A 357 1.95 13.07 0.92
N VAL A 358 0.96 12.86 1.79
CA VAL A 358 1.17 12.88 3.25
C VAL A 358 2.10 11.76 3.71
N GLN A 359 2.05 10.59 3.07
CA GLN A 359 2.92 9.45 3.39
C GLN A 359 4.29 9.50 2.68
N GLY A 360 4.50 10.45 1.77
CA GLY A 360 5.69 10.50 0.91
C GLY A 360 5.77 9.34 -0.09
N TRP A 361 4.64 8.71 -0.42
CA TRP A 361 4.58 7.62 -1.41
C TRP A 361 4.45 8.15 -2.83
N THR A 362 4.87 7.33 -3.80
CA THR A 362 4.57 7.57 -5.21
C THR A 362 3.09 7.30 -5.46
N ALA A 363 2.33 8.35 -5.78
CA ALA A 363 0.90 8.23 -6.02
C ALA A 363 0.60 7.50 -7.34
N VAL A 364 -0.11 6.38 -7.26
CA VAL A 364 -0.51 5.56 -8.40
C VAL A 364 -2.02 5.36 -8.38
N VAL A 365 -2.71 5.89 -9.39
CA VAL A 365 -4.13 5.63 -9.65
C VAL A 365 -4.24 4.85 -10.96
N PRO A 366 -4.46 3.52 -10.91
CA PRO A 366 -4.51 2.72 -12.12
C PRO A 366 -5.70 3.11 -13.00
N PRO A 367 -5.52 3.33 -14.32
CA PRO A 367 -6.63 3.67 -15.22
C PRO A 367 -7.75 2.62 -15.22
N TRP A 368 -7.40 1.35 -15.02
CA TRP A 368 -8.36 0.25 -14.95
C TRP A 368 -9.28 0.36 -13.71
N SER A 369 -8.82 0.89 -12.57
CA SER A 369 -9.65 1.00 -11.37
C SER A 369 -10.71 2.09 -11.54
N VAL A 370 -10.33 3.19 -12.19
CA VAL A 370 -11.25 4.26 -12.58
C VAL A 370 -12.26 3.75 -13.60
N ALA A 371 -11.80 3.03 -14.63
CA ALA A 371 -12.68 2.44 -15.64
C ALA A 371 -13.64 1.39 -15.05
N ALA A 372 -13.15 0.52 -14.16
CA ALA A 372 -13.97 -0.49 -13.48
C ALA A 372 -15.00 0.16 -12.54
N GLY A 373 -14.60 1.16 -11.76
CA GLY A 373 -15.51 1.92 -10.90
C GLY A 373 -16.59 2.62 -11.71
N PHE A 374 -16.20 3.32 -12.78
CA PHE A 374 -17.16 3.98 -13.69
C PHE A 374 -18.09 2.97 -14.40
N GLY A 375 -17.57 1.83 -14.86
CA GLY A 375 -18.38 0.75 -15.43
C GLY A 375 -19.40 0.19 -14.42
N ALA A 376 -19.00 0.03 -13.17
CA ALA A 376 -19.88 -0.42 -12.09
C ALA A 376 -21.02 0.59 -11.81
N THR A 377 -20.77 1.91 -11.87
CA THR A 377 -21.85 2.89 -11.72
C THR A 377 -22.84 2.84 -12.86
N LEU A 378 -22.38 2.70 -14.10
CA LEU A 378 -23.27 2.58 -15.25
C LEU A 378 -24.15 1.34 -15.12
N LEU A 379 -23.57 0.20 -14.73
CA LEU A 379 -24.31 -1.03 -14.49
C LEU A 379 -25.41 -0.82 -13.41
N ILE A 380 -25.06 -0.20 -12.30
CA ILE A 380 -26.02 0.09 -11.23
C ILE A 380 -27.08 1.10 -11.68
N GLY A 381 -26.70 2.11 -12.46
CA GLY A 381 -27.64 3.06 -13.05
C GLY A 381 -28.66 2.41 -13.98
N VAL A 382 -28.23 1.40 -14.74
CA VAL A 382 -29.13 0.56 -15.53
C VAL A 382 -30.06 -0.24 -14.61
N LEU A 383 -29.50 -1.00 -13.66
CA LEU A 383 -30.29 -1.87 -12.78
C LEU A 383 -31.32 -1.08 -11.95
N ALA A 384 -30.89 0.04 -11.34
CA ALA A 384 -31.73 0.93 -10.55
C ALA A 384 -32.80 1.65 -11.39
N GLY A 385 -32.49 1.97 -12.65
CA GLY A 385 -33.39 2.68 -13.56
C GLY A 385 -34.37 1.79 -14.31
N LEU A 386 -34.04 0.51 -14.53
CA LEU A 386 -34.84 -0.42 -15.34
C LEU A 386 -36.25 -0.63 -14.77
N TYR A 387 -36.38 -0.89 -13.47
CA TYR A 387 -37.68 -1.14 -12.85
C TYR A 387 -38.60 0.11 -12.89
N PRO A 388 -38.15 1.31 -12.45
CA PRO A 388 -38.95 2.53 -12.57
C PRO A 388 -39.30 2.87 -14.02
N ALA A 389 -38.36 2.76 -14.95
CA ALA A 389 -38.58 3.02 -16.37
C ALA A 389 -39.64 2.08 -16.98
N ALA A 390 -39.59 0.79 -16.60
CA ALA A 390 -40.58 -0.19 -17.02
C ALA A 390 -41.96 0.12 -16.44
N ARG A 391 -42.03 0.53 -15.16
CA ARG A 391 -43.28 0.94 -14.49
C ARG A 391 -43.87 2.20 -15.12
N ALA A 392 -43.05 3.22 -15.38
CA ALA A 392 -43.45 4.47 -16.03
C ALA A 392 -44.07 4.22 -17.42
N ALA A 393 -43.43 3.36 -18.21
CA ALA A 393 -43.90 3.05 -19.56
C ALA A 393 -45.19 2.23 -19.62
N ARG A 394 -45.58 1.57 -18.52
CA ARG A 394 -46.82 0.79 -18.41
C ARG A 394 -48.01 1.61 -17.90
N LEU A 395 -47.82 2.86 -17.50
CA LEU A 395 -48.91 3.74 -17.07
C LEU A 395 -49.92 3.97 -18.22
N HIS A 396 -51.20 3.74 -17.92
CA HIS A 396 -52.29 3.97 -18.85
C HIS A 396 -52.68 5.46 -18.86
N PRO A 397 -52.85 6.10 -20.03
CA PRO A 397 -53.15 7.54 -20.11
C PRO A 397 -54.38 7.95 -19.31
N THR A 398 -55.45 7.15 -19.38
CA THR A 398 -56.71 7.40 -18.68
C THR A 398 -56.57 7.39 -17.16
N VAL A 399 -55.79 6.44 -16.62
CA VAL A 399 -55.54 6.33 -15.17
C VAL A 399 -54.58 7.42 -14.69
N ALA A 400 -53.67 7.88 -15.56
CA ALA A 400 -52.72 8.93 -15.23
C ALA A 400 -53.36 10.33 -15.17
N LEU A 401 -54.39 10.59 -15.97
CA LEU A 401 -55.11 11.88 -16.03
C LEU A 401 -56.24 12.00 -15.00
N ASN A 402 -56.79 10.87 -14.53
CA ASN A 402 -57.85 10.85 -13.52
C ASN A 402 -57.34 10.76 -12.07
N ALA A 403 -56.02 10.71 -11.87
CA ALA A 403 -55.43 10.73 -10.54
C ALA A 403 -55.40 12.17 -10.03
N THR A 404 -56.43 12.57 -9.30
CA THR A 404 -56.43 13.71 -8.36
C THR A 404 -55.64 13.39 -7.11
#